data_AF-A0ABD3VRY1-F1
#
_entry.id   AF-A0ABD3VRY1-F1
#
_cell.length_a   1.000
_cell.length_b   1.000
_cell.length_c   1.000
_cell.angle_alpha   90.00
_cell.angle_beta   90.00
_cell.angle_gamma   90.00
#
_symmetry.space_group_name_H-M   'P 1'
#
loop_
_entity.id
_entity.type
_entity.pdbx_description
1 polymer ?
#
loop_
_entity_poly.entity_id
_entity_poly.type
_entity_poly.pdbx_seq_one_letter_code
_entity_poly.pdbx_strand_id
1 'polypeptide(L)'
;MNSNPKETSDNVYEDISNIEKLEEDTVNVENKTVFYGVEDTPAPHLCVLFAIQQAVMCIGSVLSIPFIVTSLICAKGQEDVISQLLSITLFMCGLATFLQSTFGVRLGIIQGGSHTFIAPIVAMVATDRWKCRESASVTQLVIGGTGIMGFFMKFIGPLTIAPTISLIGLSLTGVASNFNQVHWGISFMTMGLIGLFSLYLGRIHVPMCAWKRGRGCRMLKYPLFQLLPVILSICITWLFCYILTVADVFPSDPNHINYMARTDARNNVLKNAPWFRWPVPFPFGWPTVSAAGYVGFLAATLSSLIESVGDYFAAARLSHAPPPPAHAVNRGIAMEGLCSIFSGMVGAAHATTSYSGNIGAMGITKVASRRVFQTAGIVMLVCGIIGKVGAVITLIPEPIIGGALTIVFGMVSAVGISTLKFIDMGSTRNLTILGISLLLGLMVPQWINDPKNAGAINTGNHELDQAINVLLGTAMFVGGFTGCLLDNTVPGTPDERGILAWKKDLVSSSEQLSDMTLKTYELPFITRYLIKINCFSYFPLSPTFYKEIKLNCCQKSDKSNALKQAYDNDVRIENNYEFSTIASIKL
;
A
#
# COMPACT_ATOMS: atom_id res chain seq x y z
N MET A 1 26.62 64.07 3.74
CA MET A 1 26.47 62.66 4.18
C MET A 1 26.39 61.82 2.91
N ASN A 2 27.51 61.19 2.55
CA ASN A 2 27.60 60.29 1.40
C ASN A 2 26.90 58.97 1.73
N SER A 3 25.75 58.68 1.13
CA SER A 3 25.26 57.31 0.99
C SER A 3 25.64 56.82 -0.40
N ASN A 4 26.47 55.77 -0.44
CA ASN A 4 26.99 55.16 -1.67
C ASN A 4 25.84 54.48 -2.44
N PRO A 5 25.61 54.79 -3.74
CA PRO A 5 24.52 54.19 -4.51
C PRO A 5 24.61 52.66 -4.70
N LYS A 6 25.80 52.07 -4.47
CA LYS A 6 26.04 50.62 -4.59
C LYS A 6 25.51 49.80 -3.40
N GLU A 7 25.48 50.37 -2.18
CA GLU A 7 24.92 49.65 -1.02
C GLU A 7 23.39 49.58 -1.07
N THR A 8 22.72 50.53 -1.72
CA THR A 8 21.26 50.48 -1.91
C THR A 8 20.83 49.54 -3.03
N SER A 9 21.65 49.30 -4.07
CA SER A 9 21.29 48.33 -5.11
C SER A 9 21.45 46.89 -4.62
N ASP A 10 22.55 46.59 -3.90
CA ASP A 10 22.84 45.22 -3.47
C ASP A 10 21.84 44.73 -2.41
N ASN A 11 21.40 45.61 -1.51
CA ASN A 11 20.33 45.30 -0.53
C ASN A 11 18.96 45.07 -1.21
N VAL A 12 18.65 45.79 -2.30
CA VAL A 12 17.41 45.60 -3.05
C VAL A 12 17.43 44.29 -3.84
N TYR A 13 18.58 43.89 -4.40
CA TYR A 13 18.72 42.58 -5.05
C TYR A 13 18.69 41.41 -4.05
N GLU A 14 19.29 41.56 -2.86
CA GLU A 14 19.15 40.57 -1.79
C GLU A 14 17.70 40.46 -1.30
N ASP A 15 16.99 41.58 -1.10
CA ASP A 15 15.59 41.57 -0.69
C ASP A 15 14.67 40.99 -1.77
N ILE A 16 14.89 41.30 -3.06
CA ILE A 16 14.13 40.68 -4.16
C ILE A 16 14.43 39.18 -4.25
N SER A 17 15.68 38.75 -4.09
CA SER A 17 16.04 37.32 -4.08
C SER A 17 15.47 36.57 -2.87
N ASN A 18 15.32 37.24 -1.72
CA ASN A 18 14.68 36.69 -0.54
C ASN A 18 13.16 36.67 -0.68
N ILE A 19 12.56 37.64 -1.36
CA ILE A 19 11.13 37.65 -1.69
C ILE A 19 10.81 36.59 -2.74
N GLU A 20 11.64 36.41 -3.78
CA GLU A 20 11.51 35.32 -4.76
C GLU A 20 11.73 33.94 -4.10
N LYS A 21 12.66 33.80 -3.14
CA LYS A 21 12.80 32.58 -2.32
C LYS A 21 11.61 32.34 -1.41
N LEU A 22 11.04 33.39 -0.82
CA LEU A 22 9.85 33.29 0.03
C LEU A 22 8.60 33.02 -0.81
N GLU A 23 8.50 33.54 -2.03
CA GLU A 23 7.46 33.20 -3.02
C GLU A 23 7.66 31.80 -3.58
N GLU A 24 8.88 31.35 -3.90
CA GLU A 24 9.16 29.95 -4.26
C GLU A 24 8.90 28.99 -3.10
N ASP A 25 9.24 29.34 -1.86
CA ASP A 25 8.94 28.53 -0.68
C ASP A 25 7.44 28.55 -0.35
N THR A 26 6.72 29.64 -0.57
CA THR A 26 5.25 29.69 -0.36
C THR A 26 4.47 29.00 -1.49
N VAL A 27 4.91 29.13 -2.75
CA VAL A 27 4.34 28.42 -3.91
C VAL A 27 4.66 26.92 -3.85
N ASN A 28 5.85 26.52 -3.38
CA ASN A 28 6.18 25.12 -3.12
C ASN A 28 5.46 24.54 -1.89
N VAL A 29 5.04 25.39 -0.93
CA VAL A 29 4.22 24.97 0.21
C VAL A 29 2.74 24.83 -0.19
N GLU A 30 2.22 25.63 -1.12
CA GLU A 30 0.85 25.52 -1.61
C GLU A 30 0.63 24.31 -2.55
N ASN A 31 1.67 23.83 -3.24
CA ASN A 31 1.58 22.67 -4.15
C ASN A 31 2.07 21.32 -3.57
N LYS A 32 2.48 21.27 -2.29
CA LYS A 32 2.79 19.99 -1.64
C LYS A 32 1.51 19.24 -1.29
N THR A 33 1.09 18.37 -2.19
CA THR A 33 0.01 17.39 -1.99
C THR A 33 0.26 16.42 -0.83
N VAL A 34 1.51 16.28 -0.38
CA VAL A 34 1.97 15.47 0.76
C VAL A 34 2.72 16.36 1.75
N PHE A 35 2.36 16.29 3.03
CA PHE A 35 2.95 17.12 4.09
C PHE A 35 4.28 16.52 4.60
N TYR A 36 4.32 15.19 4.78
CA TYR A 36 5.56 14.45 5.09
C TYR A 36 5.83 13.40 4.00
N GLY A 37 6.83 13.64 3.16
CA GLY A 37 7.29 12.71 2.15
C GLY A 37 8.02 11.49 2.73
N VAL A 38 8.35 10.52 1.88
CA VAL A 38 8.92 9.21 2.30
C VAL A 38 10.20 9.35 3.12
N GLU A 39 11.09 10.27 2.72
CA GLU A 39 12.39 10.49 3.38
C GLU A 39 12.33 11.49 4.54
N ASP A 40 11.20 12.16 4.75
CA ASP A 40 11.07 13.17 5.80
C ASP A 40 11.05 12.52 7.18
N THR A 41 11.53 13.24 8.18
CA THR A 41 11.57 12.78 9.57
C THR A 41 10.76 13.73 10.46
N PRO A 42 9.53 13.36 10.86
CA PRO A 42 8.75 14.16 11.80
C PRO A 42 9.43 14.25 13.16
N ALA A 43 9.06 15.24 13.96
CA ALA A 43 9.50 15.32 15.34
C ALA A 43 9.08 14.04 16.11
N PRO A 44 9.90 13.52 17.06
CA PRO A 44 9.67 12.20 17.66
C PRO A 44 8.26 12.00 18.27
N HIS A 45 7.71 13.02 18.94
CA HIS A 45 6.38 12.94 19.54
C HIS A 45 5.25 12.88 18.48
N LEU A 46 5.40 13.60 17.37
CA LEU A 46 4.47 13.53 16.24
C LEU A 46 4.61 12.22 15.47
N CYS A 47 5.85 11.72 15.34
CA CYS A 47 6.14 10.44 14.71
C CYS A 47 5.41 9.30 15.43
N VAL A 48 5.44 9.28 16.76
CA VAL A 48 4.68 8.30 17.57
C VAL A 48 3.17 8.46 17.39
N LEU A 49 2.66 9.69 17.34
CA LEU A 49 1.23 9.94 17.16
C LEU A 49 0.73 9.46 15.78
N PHE A 50 1.46 9.77 14.72
CA PHE A 50 1.15 9.26 13.38
C PHE A 50 1.29 7.74 13.30
N ALA A 51 2.29 7.18 13.99
CA ALA A 51 2.48 5.73 14.05
C ALA A 51 1.29 5.03 14.71
N ILE A 52 0.78 5.58 15.82
CA ILE A 52 -0.44 5.08 16.48
C ILE A 52 -1.64 5.18 15.53
N GLN A 53 -1.81 6.32 14.85
CA GLN A 53 -2.90 6.47 13.87
C GLN A 53 -2.84 5.39 12.80
N GLN A 54 -1.67 5.14 12.21
CA GLN A 54 -1.54 4.11 11.17
C GLN A 54 -1.74 2.69 11.72
N ALA A 55 -1.25 2.41 12.94
CA ALA A 55 -1.51 1.14 13.62
C ALA A 55 -3.01 0.92 13.86
N VAL A 56 -3.75 1.96 14.26
CA VAL A 56 -5.21 1.92 14.47
C VAL A 56 -5.95 1.61 13.17
N MET A 57 -5.47 2.09 12.02
CA MET A 57 -6.09 1.78 10.72
C MET A 57 -5.99 0.29 10.35
N CYS A 58 -4.99 -0.42 10.85
CA CYS A 58 -4.80 -1.85 10.59
C CYS A 58 -5.66 -2.76 11.49
N ILE A 59 -6.38 -2.19 12.48
CA ILE A 59 -7.17 -2.96 13.46
C ILE A 59 -8.21 -3.85 12.78
N GLY A 60 -8.86 -3.38 11.69
CA GLY A 60 -9.84 -4.18 10.97
C GLY A 60 -9.27 -5.53 10.47
N SER A 61 -8.08 -5.51 9.85
CA SER A 61 -7.38 -6.74 9.44
C SER A 61 -6.90 -7.56 10.65
N VAL A 62 -6.36 -6.90 11.68
CA VAL A 62 -5.82 -7.56 12.87
C VAL A 62 -6.92 -8.30 13.66
N LEU A 63 -8.15 -7.77 13.69
CA LEU A 63 -9.29 -8.42 14.35
C LEU A 63 -9.92 -9.50 13.48
N SER A 64 -10.20 -9.19 12.21
CA SER A 64 -11.01 -10.06 11.35
C SER A 64 -10.45 -11.49 11.22
N ILE A 65 -9.15 -11.64 10.97
CA ILE A 65 -8.56 -12.96 10.71
C ILE A 65 -8.60 -13.87 11.94
N PRO A 66 -8.12 -13.46 13.14
CA PRO A 66 -8.25 -14.27 14.35
C PRO A 66 -9.69 -14.68 14.67
N PHE A 67 -10.68 -13.79 14.50
CA PHE A 67 -12.08 -14.13 14.75
C PHE A 67 -12.65 -15.14 13.74
N ILE A 68 -12.28 -15.02 12.47
CA ILE A 68 -12.68 -15.99 11.45
C ILE A 68 -12.03 -17.34 11.74
N VAL A 69 -10.70 -17.37 11.94
CA VAL A 69 -9.95 -18.62 12.20
C VAL A 69 -10.47 -19.32 13.45
N THR A 70 -10.69 -18.60 14.56
CA THR A 70 -11.24 -19.19 15.80
C THR A 70 -12.64 -19.76 15.62
N SER A 71 -13.45 -19.18 14.74
CA SER A 71 -14.76 -19.74 14.38
C SER A 71 -14.62 -21.03 13.58
N LEU A 72 -13.60 -21.14 12.70
CA LEU A 72 -13.35 -22.33 11.89
C LEU A 72 -12.82 -23.51 12.71
N ILE A 73 -12.03 -23.26 13.76
CA ILE A 73 -11.48 -24.30 14.64
C ILE A 73 -12.36 -24.59 15.87
N CYS A 74 -13.63 -24.16 15.86
CA CYS A 74 -14.58 -24.32 16.97
C CYS A 74 -14.11 -23.71 18.32
N ALA A 75 -13.26 -22.68 18.29
CA ALA A 75 -12.73 -21.97 19.46
C ALA A 75 -13.43 -20.62 19.72
N LYS A 76 -14.61 -20.36 19.12
CA LYS A 76 -15.34 -19.08 19.17
C LYS A 76 -15.67 -18.57 20.59
N GLY A 77 -15.67 -19.44 21.60
CA GLY A 77 -15.91 -19.09 23.01
C GLY A 77 -14.67 -19.07 23.90
N GLN A 78 -13.48 -19.35 23.36
CA GLN A 78 -12.24 -19.38 24.12
C GLN A 78 -11.52 -18.04 23.99
N GLU A 79 -11.84 -17.11 24.89
CA GLU A 79 -11.26 -15.75 24.91
C GLU A 79 -9.73 -15.75 25.02
N ASP A 80 -9.16 -16.79 25.63
CA ASP A 80 -7.71 -16.98 25.72
C ASP A 80 -7.07 -17.19 24.35
N VAL A 81 -7.67 -18.05 23.51
CA VAL A 81 -7.18 -18.36 22.15
C VAL A 81 -7.35 -17.15 21.24
N ILE A 82 -8.50 -16.48 21.31
CA ILE A 82 -8.76 -15.25 20.55
C ILE A 82 -7.72 -14.19 20.91
N SER A 83 -7.52 -13.92 22.20
CA SER A 83 -6.57 -12.91 22.64
C SER A 83 -5.11 -13.30 22.39
N GLN A 84 -4.78 -14.59 22.39
CA GLN A 84 -3.48 -15.10 21.95
C GLN A 84 -3.22 -14.82 20.46
N LEU A 85 -4.16 -15.20 19.58
CA LEU A 85 -4.03 -14.97 18.14
C LEU A 85 -3.99 -13.48 17.78
N LEU A 86 -4.76 -12.64 18.49
CA LEU A 86 -4.69 -11.19 18.34
C LEU A 86 -3.31 -10.63 18.71
N SER A 87 -2.73 -11.09 19.82
CA SER A 87 -1.42 -10.65 20.30
C SER A 87 -0.31 -11.05 19.31
N ILE A 88 -0.33 -12.31 18.85
CA ILE A 88 0.64 -12.85 17.88
C ILE A 88 0.49 -12.14 16.53
N THR A 89 -0.74 -11.92 16.07
CA THR A 89 -1.01 -11.19 14.81
C THR A 89 -0.45 -9.77 14.88
N LEU A 90 -0.74 -9.04 15.97
CA LEU A 90 -0.24 -7.68 16.14
C LEU A 90 1.29 -7.63 16.19
N PHE A 91 1.92 -8.59 16.88
CA PHE A 91 3.37 -8.74 16.92
C PHE A 91 3.95 -8.97 15.52
N MET A 92 3.40 -9.92 14.76
CA MET A 92 3.88 -10.27 13.42
C MET A 92 3.66 -9.15 12.40
N CYS A 93 2.50 -8.47 12.45
CA CYS A 93 2.26 -7.28 11.64
C CYS A 93 3.29 -6.18 11.96
N GLY A 94 3.63 -5.99 13.24
CA GLY A 94 4.65 -5.02 13.67
C GLY A 94 6.05 -5.36 13.15
N LEU A 95 6.49 -6.61 13.32
CA LEU A 95 7.76 -7.11 12.82
C LEU A 95 7.85 -7.00 11.30
N ALA A 96 6.82 -7.46 10.58
CA ALA A 96 6.77 -7.41 9.12
C ALA A 96 6.78 -5.96 8.60
N THR A 97 6.02 -5.06 9.23
CA THR A 97 6.01 -3.63 8.87
C THR A 97 7.39 -2.99 9.05
N PHE A 98 8.06 -3.27 10.18
CA PHE A 98 9.39 -2.74 10.45
C PHE A 98 10.42 -3.25 9.41
N LEU A 99 10.40 -4.55 9.12
CA LEU A 99 11.32 -5.15 8.14
C LEU A 99 11.02 -4.69 6.71
N GLN A 100 9.75 -4.60 6.33
CA GLN A 100 9.34 -4.18 4.98
C GLN A 100 9.68 -2.71 4.69
N SER A 101 9.43 -1.83 5.66
CA SER A 101 9.75 -0.40 5.55
C SER A 101 11.26 -0.12 5.65
N THR A 102 12.05 -1.02 6.25
CA THR A 102 13.50 -0.84 6.42
C THR A 102 14.32 -1.50 5.32
N PHE A 103 14.03 -2.76 5.01
CA PHE A 103 14.82 -3.61 4.12
C PHE A 103 14.04 -4.12 2.90
N GLY A 104 12.71 -4.19 2.96
CA GLY A 104 11.87 -4.60 1.83
C GLY A 104 11.76 -3.53 0.74
N VAL A 105 10.53 -3.15 0.39
CA VAL A 105 10.26 -2.12 -0.62
C VAL A 105 10.63 -0.70 -0.16
N ARG A 106 10.78 -0.46 1.15
CA ARG A 106 11.13 0.85 1.75
C ARG A 106 10.12 1.98 1.56
N LEU A 107 8.87 1.65 1.27
CA LEU A 107 7.76 2.60 1.29
C LEU A 107 7.02 2.55 2.63
N GLY A 108 6.18 3.55 2.87
CA GLY A 108 5.32 3.65 4.04
C GLY A 108 4.15 2.67 4.00
N ILE A 109 4.43 1.38 4.16
CA ILE A 109 3.43 0.31 4.01
C ILE A 109 3.39 -0.54 5.28
N ILE A 110 2.24 -0.56 5.94
CA ILE A 110 1.94 -1.54 6.99
C ILE A 110 1.72 -2.90 6.36
N GLN A 111 2.29 -3.91 7.00
CA GLN A 111 2.06 -5.32 6.70
C GLN A 111 0.96 -5.85 7.62
N GLY A 112 -0.02 -6.55 7.06
CA GLY A 112 -1.15 -7.15 7.74
C GLY A 112 -1.30 -8.63 7.39
N GLY A 113 -2.20 -9.34 8.09
CA GLY A 113 -2.58 -10.69 7.68
C GLY A 113 -3.43 -10.65 6.40
N SER A 114 -3.18 -11.57 5.47
CA SER A 114 -3.92 -11.63 4.21
C SER A 114 -5.18 -12.50 4.30
N HIS A 115 -6.33 -11.97 3.87
CA HIS A 115 -7.59 -12.71 3.80
C HIS A 115 -7.59 -13.80 2.72
N THR A 116 -6.69 -13.72 1.73
CA THR A 116 -6.58 -14.74 0.66
C THR A 116 -6.24 -16.13 1.20
N PHE A 117 -5.65 -16.21 2.40
CA PHE A 117 -5.29 -17.47 3.05
C PHE A 117 -6.44 -18.10 3.84
N ILE A 118 -7.57 -17.41 4.02
CA ILE A 118 -8.74 -17.98 4.72
C ILE A 118 -9.35 -19.13 3.90
N ALA A 119 -9.55 -18.94 2.60
CA ALA A 119 -10.13 -19.96 1.73
C ALA A 119 -9.37 -21.30 1.78
N PRO A 120 -8.02 -21.34 1.65
CA PRO A 120 -7.30 -22.59 1.80
C PRO A 120 -7.29 -23.14 3.23
N ILE A 121 -7.37 -22.29 4.27
CA ILE A 121 -7.57 -22.77 5.67
C ILE A 121 -8.91 -23.51 5.80
N VAL A 122 -10.00 -22.95 5.28
CA VAL A 122 -11.34 -23.59 5.32
C VAL A 122 -11.31 -24.95 4.60
N ALA A 123 -10.72 -25.00 3.41
CA ALA A 123 -10.58 -26.24 2.65
C ALA A 123 -9.77 -27.30 3.41
N MET A 124 -8.71 -26.89 4.13
CA MET A 124 -7.92 -27.79 4.95
C MET A 124 -8.68 -28.33 6.16
N VAL A 125 -9.46 -27.50 6.86
CA VAL A 125 -10.29 -27.93 8.01
C VAL A 125 -11.33 -28.97 7.60
N ALA A 126 -11.80 -28.95 6.35
CA ALA A 126 -12.76 -29.90 5.82
C ALA A 126 -12.17 -31.29 5.48
N THR A 127 -10.86 -31.51 5.66
CA THR A 127 -10.20 -32.79 5.33
C THR A 127 -9.99 -33.66 6.58
N ASP A 128 -10.29 -34.97 6.49
CA ASP A 128 -10.36 -35.92 7.62
C ASP A 128 -9.06 -36.18 8.43
N ARG A 129 -7.92 -35.58 8.05
CA ARG A 129 -6.63 -35.77 8.75
C ARG A 129 -5.82 -34.48 8.70
N TRP A 130 -6.03 -33.60 9.67
CA TRP A 130 -5.27 -32.37 9.94
C TRP A 130 -3.75 -32.49 9.67
N LYS A 131 -3.31 -32.14 8.45
CA LYS A 131 -1.90 -32.02 8.07
C LYS A 131 -1.57 -30.55 7.83
N CYS A 132 -1.20 -29.84 8.88
CA CYS A 132 -0.79 -28.44 8.86
C CYS A 132 0.49 -28.24 8.02
N ARG A 133 0.52 -27.31 7.05
CA ARG A 133 1.71 -27.00 6.24
C ARG A 133 1.83 -25.53 5.86
N GLU A 134 3.05 -25.01 5.92
CA GLU A 134 3.47 -23.63 5.60
C GLU A 134 4.56 -23.57 4.50
N SER A 135 4.40 -24.27 3.37
CA SER A 135 5.41 -24.26 2.30
C SER A 135 5.18 -23.21 1.22
N ALA A 136 4.01 -22.58 1.17
CA ALA A 136 3.74 -21.56 0.16
C ALA A 136 4.50 -20.24 0.40
N SER A 137 4.77 -19.89 1.67
CA SER A 137 5.58 -18.72 2.03
C SER A 137 7.04 -18.85 1.58
N VAL A 138 7.57 -20.08 1.54
CA VAL A 138 8.89 -20.36 0.94
C VAL A 138 8.85 -20.07 -0.56
N THR A 139 7.75 -20.40 -1.24
CA THR A 139 7.60 -20.09 -2.66
C THR A 139 7.53 -18.59 -2.90
N GLN A 140 6.89 -17.81 -2.03
CA GLN A 140 6.92 -16.34 -2.09
C GLN A 140 8.34 -15.77 -1.98
N LEU A 141 9.12 -16.30 -1.03
CA LEU A 141 10.52 -15.95 -0.84
C LEU A 141 11.37 -16.28 -2.07
N VAL A 142 11.15 -17.47 -2.68
CA VAL A 142 11.85 -17.89 -3.89
C VAL A 142 11.45 -17.04 -5.10
N ILE A 143 10.16 -16.74 -5.29
CA ILE A 143 9.68 -15.88 -6.39
C ILE A 143 10.30 -14.48 -6.28
N GLY A 144 10.34 -13.91 -5.07
CA GLY A 144 11.03 -12.64 -4.81
C GLY A 144 12.53 -12.73 -5.09
N GLY A 145 13.20 -13.74 -4.52
CA GLY A 145 14.65 -13.93 -4.64
C GLY A 145 15.15 -14.23 -6.06
N THR A 146 14.36 -14.95 -6.87
CA THR A 146 14.67 -15.27 -8.27
C THR A 146 14.40 -14.11 -9.22
N GLY A 147 13.66 -13.09 -8.78
CA GLY A 147 13.34 -11.92 -9.60
C GLY A 147 12.30 -12.16 -10.69
N ILE A 148 11.57 -13.28 -10.63
CA ILE A 148 10.50 -13.62 -11.57
C ILE A 148 9.46 -12.49 -11.61
N MET A 149 9.15 -11.86 -10.47
CA MET A 149 8.23 -10.73 -10.45
C MET A 149 8.75 -9.55 -11.29
N GLY A 150 10.04 -9.21 -11.16
CA GLY A 150 10.69 -8.18 -11.98
C GLY A 150 10.62 -8.47 -13.49
N PHE A 151 10.56 -9.73 -13.90
CA PHE A 151 10.31 -10.10 -15.30
C PHE A 151 8.86 -9.82 -15.71
N PHE A 152 7.88 -10.22 -14.89
CA PHE A 152 6.45 -9.97 -15.16
C PHE A 152 6.10 -8.48 -15.26
N MET A 153 6.82 -7.63 -14.52
CA MET A 153 6.67 -6.17 -14.57
C MET A 153 6.88 -5.56 -15.98
N LYS A 154 7.50 -6.28 -16.92
CA LYS A 154 7.62 -5.83 -18.32
C LYS A 154 6.31 -5.85 -19.09
N PHE A 155 5.35 -6.69 -18.68
CA PHE A 155 4.05 -6.86 -19.34
C PHE A 155 2.94 -6.03 -18.69
N ILE A 156 3.23 -5.41 -17.54
CA ILE A 156 2.29 -4.63 -16.75
C ILE A 156 2.30 -3.19 -17.24
N GLY A 157 1.22 -2.77 -17.89
CA GLY A 157 0.97 -1.38 -18.30
C GLY A 157 0.07 -0.63 -17.32
N PRO A 158 -0.11 0.70 -17.48
CA PRO A 158 -1.04 1.47 -16.64
C PRO A 158 -2.50 0.96 -16.78
N LEU A 159 -2.86 0.40 -17.94
CA LEU A 159 -4.18 -0.20 -18.19
C LEU A 159 -4.43 -1.49 -17.39
N THR A 160 -3.37 -2.18 -16.98
CA THR A 160 -3.43 -3.33 -16.07
C THR A 160 -3.47 -2.88 -14.61
N ILE A 161 -2.67 -1.87 -14.26
CA ILE A 161 -2.54 -1.37 -12.88
C ILE A 161 -3.85 -0.71 -12.41
N ALA A 162 -4.51 0.07 -13.28
CA ALA A 162 -5.73 0.80 -12.95
C ALA A 162 -6.87 -0.09 -12.39
N PRO A 163 -7.32 -1.16 -13.10
CA PRO A 163 -8.33 -2.06 -12.58
C PRO A 163 -7.83 -2.84 -11.36
N THR A 164 -6.55 -3.25 -11.34
CA THR A 164 -5.98 -3.98 -10.20
C THR A 164 -6.10 -3.18 -8.90
N ILE A 165 -5.59 -1.94 -8.88
CA ILE A 165 -5.64 -1.07 -7.68
C ILE A 165 -7.10 -0.70 -7.35
N SER A 166 -7.92 -0.42 -8.37
CA SER A 166 -9.32 -0.07 -8.14
C SER A 166 -10.11 -1.22 -7.47
N LEU A 167 -9.84 -2.45 -7.89
CA LEU A 167 -10.51 -3.64 -7.36
C LEU A 167 -10.04 -4.02 -5.95
N ILE A 168 -8.83 -3.63 -5.53
CA ILE A 168 -8.40 -3.78 -4.12
C ILE A 168 -9.42 -3.10 -3.20
N GLY A 169 -9.77 -1.83 -3.47
CA GLY A 169 -10.74 -1.11 -2.66
C GLY A 169 -12.19 -1.55 -2.91
N LEU A 170 -12.61 -1.77 -4.16
CA LEU A 170 -14.00 -2.13 -4.50
C LEU A 170 -14.40 -3.53 -4.01
N SER A 171 -13.48 -4.49 -4.00
CA SER A 171 -13.78 -5.86 -3.55
C SER A 171 -13.96 -5.99 -2.04
N LEU A 172 -13.43 -5.04 -1.25
CA LEU A 172 -13.54 -5.01 0.21
C LEU A 172 -14.81 -4.31 0.71
N THR A 173 -15.73 -3.95 -0.19
CA THR A 173 -17.03 -3.37 0.15
C THR A 173 -17.86 -4.28 1.05
N GLY A 174 -17.83 -5.61 0.83
CA GLY A 174 -18.51 -6.57 1.70
C GLY A 174 -17.98 -6.57 3.13
N VAL A 175 -16.65 -6.46 3.31
CA VAL A 175 -16.02 -6.36 4.64
C VAL A 175 -16.45 -5.08 5.34
N ALA A 176 -16.40 -3.93 4.66
CA ALA A 176 -16.85 -2.67 5.22
C ALA A 176 -18.35 -2.70 5.57
N SER A 177 -19.18 -3.32 4.72
CA SER A 177 -20.62 -3.49 4.96
C SER A 177 -20.90 -4.34 6.20
N ASN A 178 -20.14 -5.42 6.42
CA ASN A 178 -20.30 -6.29 7.58
C ASN A 178 -20.05 -5.57 8.91
N PHE A 179 -19.15 -4.58 8.94
CA PHE A 179 -18.94 -3.75 10.12
C PHE A 179 -19.97 -2.62 10.21
N ASN A 180 -20.35 -2.01 9.09
CA ASN A 180 -21.32 -0.92 9.06
C ASN A 180 -22.74 -1.36 9.45
N GLN A 181 -23.13 -2.58 9.07
CA GLN A 181 -24.48 -3.11 9.36
C GLN A 181 -24.77 -3.29 10.85
N VAL A 182 -23.74 -3.32 11.71
CA VAL A 182 -23.91 -3.30 13.16
C VAL A 182 -24.65 -2.04 13.61
N HIS A 183 -24.29 -0.88 13.06
CA HIS A 183 -25.02 0.37 13.27
C HIS A 183 -24.64 1.44 12.25
N TRP A 184 -25.50 1.67 11.25
CA TRP A 184 -25.24 2.65 10.19
C TRP A 184 -25.10 4.09 10.69
N GLY A 185 -25.88 4.51 11.70
CA GLY A 185 -25.80 5.87 12.24
C GLY A 185 -24.40 6.25 12.78
N ILE A 186 -23.79 5.39 13.61
CA ILE A 186 -22.43 5.57 14.13
C ILE A 186 -21.40 5.51 12.99
N SER A 187 -21.60 4.62 12.02
CA SER A 187 -20.73 4.49 10.85
C SER A 187 -20.72 5.78 10.02
N PHE A 188 -21.90 6.33 9.70
CA PHE A 188 -22.05 7.60 8.98
C PHE A 188 -21.49 8.78 9.77
N MET A 189 -21.66 8.80 11.09
CA MET A 189 -21.04 9.83 11.93
C MET A 189 -19.52 9.79 11.81
N THR A 190 -18.91 8.60 11.84
CA THR A 190 -17.47 8.44 11.66
C THR A 190 -17.01 8.88 10.29
N MET A 191 -17.69 8.45 9.21
CA MET A 191 -17.41 8.90 7.83
C MET A 191 -17.53 10.42 7.70
N GLY A 192 -18.59 11.00 8.26
CA GLY A 192 -18.87 12.43 8.26
C GLY A 192 -17.79 13.23 8.98
N LEU A 193 -17.33 12.75 10.15
CA LEU A 193 -16.24 13.40 10.90
C LEU A 193 -14.90 13.31 10.16
N ILE A 194 -14.58 12.16 9.55
CA ILE A 194 -13.34 12.01 8.77
C ILE A 194 -13.38 12.96 7.56
N GLY A 195 -14.50 13.00 6.84
CA GLY A 195 -14.73 13.92 5.72
C GLY A 195 -14.66 15.38 6.15
N LEU A 196 -15.29 15.74 7.28
CA LEU A 196 -15.26 17.10 7.84
C LEU A 196 -13.84 17.53 8.16
N PHE A 197 -13.06 16.71 8.88
CA PHE A 197 -11.69 17.04 9.27
C PHE A 197 -10.74 17.10 8.07
N SER A 198 -10.84 16.14 7.14
CA SER A 198 -9.91 16.07 6.01
C SER A 198 -10.24 17.05 4.88
N LEU A 199 -11.51 17.21 4.51
CA LEU A 199 -11.92 17.98 3.33
C LEU A 199 -12.24 19.45 3.66
N TYR A 200 -12.94 19.71 4.76
CA TYR A 200 -13.44 21.05 5.09
C TYR A 200 -12.53 21.79 6.07
N LEU A 201 -12.10 21.12 7.15
CA LEU A 201 -11.28 21.72 8.20
C LEU A 201 -9.77 21.52 7.99
N GLY A 202 -9.37 20.81 6.93
CA GLY A 202 -7.96 20.47 6.66
C GLY A 202 -7.03 21.67 6.50
N ARG A 203 -7.54 22.81 6.01
CA ARG A 203 -6.75 24.04 5.85
C ARG A 203 -6.64 24.89 7.13
N ILE A 204 -7.41 24.55 8.18
CA ILE A 204 -7.43 25.33 9.42
C ILE A 204 -6.24 24.92 10.29
N HIS A 205 -5.39 25.91 10.55
CA HIS A 205 -4.24 25.74 11.43
C HIS A 205 -4.64 26.07 12.87
N VAL A 206 -4.56 25.08 13.76
CA VAL A 206 -4.89 25.23 15.17
C VAL A 206 -3.64 25.74 15.91
N PRO A 207 -3.76 26.77 16.78
CA PRO A 207 -2.64 27.21 17.58
C PRO A 207 -2.38 26.19 18.70
N MET A 208 -1.29 25.43 18.56
CA MET A 208 -0.85 24.43 19.53
C MET A 208 0.31 24.98 20.37
N CYS A 209 0.24 24.74 21.67
CA CYS A 209 1.31 25.01 22.62
C CYS A 209 2.47 24.04 22.40
N ALA A 210 3.54 24.46 21.73
CA ALA A 210 4.75 23.64 21.62
C ALA A 210 5.77 24.06 22.69
N TRP A 211 6.19 23.09 23.49
CA TRP A 211 7.20 23.30 24.53
C TRP A 211 8.60 23.04 23.96
N LYS A 212 9.46 24.06 23.96
CA LYS A 212 10.87 23.90 23.58
C LYS A 212 11.76 24.08 24.81
N ARG A 213 12.59 23.08 25.12
CA ARG A 213 13.51 23.10 26.26
C ARG A 213 14.39 24.37 26.19
N GLY A 214 14.27 25.25 27.18
CA GLY A 214 15.01 26.51 27.29
C GLY A 214 14.36 27.76 26.68
N ARG A 215 13.21 27.67 25.96
CA ARG A 215 12.52 28.85 25.39
C ARG A 215 11.03 28.98 25.75
N GLY A 216 10.54 28.18 26.70
CA GLY A 216 9.15 28.19 27.15
C GLY A 216 8.15 27.59 26.16
N CYS A 217 6.86 27.85 26.41
CA CYS A 217 5.74 27.44 25.58
C CYS A 217 5.47 28.50 24.51
N ARG A 218 5.59 28.15 23.22
CA ARG A 218 5.24 29.04 22.11
C ARG A 218 4.06 28.47 21.34
N MET A 219 3.09 29.33 21.03
CA MET A 219 1.95 28.98 20.18
C MET A 219 2.43 28.83 18.75
N LEU A 220 2.49 27.60 18.24
CA LEU A 220 2.76 27.30 16.83
C LEU A 220 1.45 26.91 16.13
N LYS A 221 1.25 27.45 14.93
CA LYS A 221 0.12 27.09 14.06
C LYS A 221 0.39 25.71 13.46
N TYR A 222 -0.48 24.74 13.73
CA TYR A 222 -0.31 23.34 13.30
C TYR A 222 -1.57 22.80 12.59
N PRO A 223 -1.45 22.16 11.41
CA PRO A 223 -2.60 21.65 10.64
C PRO A 223 -3.12 20.31 11.22
N LEU A 224 -3.69 20.38 12.43
CA LEU A 224 -4.11 19.23 13.21
C LEU A 224 -5.13 18.34 12.48
N PHE A 225 -6.15 18.95 11.88
CA PHE A 225 -7.26 18.24 11.23
C PHE A 225 -6.86 17.53 9.93
N GLN A 226 -5.84 18.02 9.24
CA GLN A 226 -5.31 17.38 8.03
C GLN A 226 -4.45 16.16 8.36
N LEU A 227 -3.65 16.25 9.42
CA LEU A 227 -2.67 15.22 9.76
C LEU A 227 -3.25 14.09 10.63
N LEU A 228 -4.26 14.41 11.46
CA LEU A 228 -4.89 13.48 12.40
C LEU A 228 -6.41 13.27 12.21
N PRO A 229 -6.98 13.35 11.00
CA PRO A 229 -8.44 13.31 10.83
C PRO A 229 -9.01 12.01 11.37
N VAL A 230 -8.37 10.87 11.10
CA VAL A 230 -8.95 9.57 11.42
C VAL A 230 -8.93 9.29 12.92
N ILE A 231 -7.81 9.51 13.60
CA ILE A 231 -7.75 9.25 15.05
C ILE A 231 -8.67 10.20 15.83
N LEU A 232 -8.78 11.47 15.42
CA LEU A 232 -9.71 12.42 16.02
C LEU A 232 -11.17 11.98 15.83
N SER A 233 -11.54 11.55 14.63
CA SER A 233 -12.88 11.02 14.36
C SER A 233 -13.18 9.78 15.19
N ILE A 234 -12.24 8.82 15.25
CA ILE A 234 -12.41 7.60 16.06
C ILE A 234 -12.58 7.96 17.53
N CYS A 235 -11.77 8.86 18.10
CA CYS A 235 -11.90 9.28 19.50
C CYS A 235 -13.25 9.94 19.80
N ILE A 236 -13.73 10.84 18.92
CA ILE A 236 -15.01 11.53 19.10
C ILE A 236 -16.18 10.54 18.99
N THR A 237 -16.18 9.69 17.95
CA THR A 237 -17.20 8.66 17.78
C THR A 237 -17.17 7.66 18.92
N TRP A 238 -15.99 7.25 19.39
CA TRP A 238 -15.85 6.32 20.51
C TRP A 238 -16.40 6.91 21.81
N LEU A 239 -16.11 8.19 22.09
CA LEU A 239 -16.68 8.89 23.25
C LEU A 239 -18.20 8.98 23.16
N PHE A 240 -18.73 9.24 21.97
CA PHE A 240 -20.18 9.23 21.74
C PHE A 240 -20.79 7.84 21.96
N CYS A 241 -20.18 6.78 21.44
CA CYS A 241 -20.57 5.40 21.70
C CYS A 241 -20.50 5.05 23.19
N TYR A 242 -19.49 5.54 23.92
CA TYR A 242 -19.37 5.35 25.36
C TYR A 242 -20.55 6.00 26.10
N ILE A 243 -20.90 7.24 25.77
CA ILE A 243 -22.06 7.93 26.35
C ILE A 243 -23.36 7.15 26.09
N LEU A 244 -23.56 6.68 24.85
CA LEU A 244 -24.74 5.87 24.49
C LEU A 244 -24.75 4.50 25.18
N THR A 245 -23.57 3.92 25.43
CA THR A 245 -23.42 2.66 26.18
C THR A 245 -23.85 2.85 27.63
N VAL A 246 -23.38 3.93 28.29
CA VAL A 246 -23.72 4.24 29.69
C VAL A 246 -25.19 4.66 29.83
N ALA A 247 -25.76 5.29 28.81
CA ALA A 247 -27.18 5.63 28.76
C ALA A 247 -28.10 4.45 28.39
N ASP A 248 -27.55 3.24 28.23
CA ASP A 248 -28.27 2.01 27.83
C ASP A 248 -29.13 2.15 26.58
N VAL A 249 -28.69 2.99 25.63
CA VAL A 249 -29.34 3.15 24.32
C VAL A 249 -29.11 1.93 23.44
N PHE A 250 -27.95 1.28 23.58
CA PHE A 250 -27.63 0.06 22.86
C PHE A 250 -28.10 -1.19 23.63
N PRO A 251 -28.66 -2.20 22.93
CA PRO A 251 -29.20 -3.40 23.57
C PRO A 251 -28.10 -4.19 24.28
N SER A 252 -28.43 -4.71 25.46
CA SER A 252 -27.52 -5.50 26.30
C SER A 252 -27.48 -6.99 25.96
N ASP A 253 -28.39 -7.48 25.11
CA ASP A 253 -28.41 -8.86 24.63
C ASP A 253 -27.28 -9.11 23.61
N PRO A 254 -26.33 -10.03 23.89
CA PRO A 254 -25.23 -10.37 22.98
C PRO A 254 -25.67 -10.86 21.60
N ASN A 255 -26.91 -11.36 21.46
CA ASN A 255 -27.41 -11.87 20.18
C ASN A 255 -27.99 -10.76 19.29
N HIS A 256 -28.20 -9.56 19.82
CA HIS A 256 -28.73 -8.46 19.04
C HIS A 256 -27.64 -7.87 18.12
N ILE A 257 -27.99 -7.58 16.86
CA ILE A 257 -27.04 -7.06 15.86
C ILE A 257 -26.28 -5.80 16.32
N ASN A 258 -26.99 -4.86 16.94
CA ASN A 258 -26.42 -3.62 17.50
C ASN A 258 -25.57 -3.80 18.76
N TYR A 259 -25.46 -5.00 19.35
CA TYR A 259 -24.68 -5.22 20.58
C TYR A 259 -23.21 -4.82 20.41
N MET A 260 -22.63 -5.12 19.24
CA MET A 260 -21.24 -4.79 18.91
C MET A 260 -20.98 -3.28 18.67
N ALA A 261 -22.01 -2.43 18.81
CA ALA A 261 -21.87 -0.98 18.87
C ALA A 261 -21.49 -0.48 20.29
N ARG A 262 -21.66 -1.32 21.32
CA ARG A 262 -21.31 -0.98 22.70
C ARG A 262 -19.80 -0.98 22.93
N THR A 263 -19.34 -0.05 23.77
CA THR A 263 -17.92 0.04 24.15
C THR A 263 -17.49 -1.01 25.18
N ASP A 264 -18.45 -1.58 25.91
CA ASP A 264 -18.24 -2.61 26.93
C ASP A 264 -18.48 -4.05 26.40
N ALA A 265 -18.84 -4.22 25.13
CA ALA A 265 -19.16 -5.52 24.51
C ALA A 265 -18.04 -6.57 24.64
N ARG A 266 -16.77 -6.14 24.71
CA ARG A 266 -15.59 -7.02 24.76
C ARG A 266 -14.77 -6.86 26.03
N ASN A 267 -15.40 -6.41 27.11
CA ASN A 267 -14.72 -6.15 28.38
C ASN A 267 -14.11 -7.43 29.01
N ASN A 268 -14.69 -8.60 28.70
CA ASN A 268 -14.15 -9.89 29.16
C ASN A 268 -12.78 -10.19 28.55
N VAL A 269 -12.59 -9.91 27.25
CA VAL A 269 -11.29 -10.05 26.57
C VAL A 269 -10.24 -9.17 27.26
N LEU A 270 -10.61 -7.94 27.66
CA LEU A 270 -9.71 -7.06 28.42
C LEU A 270 -9.40 -7.62 29.81
N LYS A 271 -10.36 -8.17 30.55
CA LYS A 271 -10.15 -8.74 31.89
C LYS A 271 -9.26 -9.98 31.84
N ASN A 272 -9.54 -10.89 30.91
CA ASN A 272 -8.90 -12.20 30.80
C ASN A 272 -7.53 -12.16 30.11
N ALA A 273 -7.24 -11.13 29.31
CA ALA A 273 -5.92 -10.99 28.70
C ALA A 273 -4.81 -10.83 29.78
N PRO A 274 -3.75 -11.64 29.78
CA PRO A 274 -2.55 -11.43 30.58
C PRO A 274 -1.81 -10.18 30.12
N TRP A 275 -1.02 -9.63 31.04
CA TRP A 275 -0.27 -8.40 30.81
C TRP A 275 0.83 -8.56 29.77
N PHE A 276 1.54 -9.68 29.81
CA PHE A 276 2.67 -9.96 28.92
C PHE A 276 2.47 -11.31 28.23
N ARG A 277 2.69 -11.35 26.92
CA ARG A 277 2.71 -12.56 26.10
C ARG A 277 3.89 -12.52 25.15
N TRP A 278 4.72 -13.54 25.22
CA TRP A 278 5.79 -13.72 24.25
C TRP A 278 5.35 -14.71 23.17
N PRO A 279 5.52 -14.40 21.86
CA PRO A 279 5.23 -15.34 20.79
C PRO A 279 6.24 -16.49 20.85
N VAL A 280 5.79 -17.65 21.32
CA VAL A 280 6.61 -18.86 21.38
C VAL A 280 6.64 -19.49 19.98
N PRO A 281 7.82 -19.87 19.46
CA PRO A 281 7.89 -20.59 18.19
C PRO A 281 7.32 -22.00 18.35
N PHE A 282 6.64 -22.46 17.30
CA PHE A 282 6.02 -23.79 17.19
C PHE A 282 5.04 -24.11 18.33
N PRO A 283 4.10 -23.21 18.69
CA PRO A 283 3.19 -23.44 19.81
C PRO A 283 2.22 -24.61 19.55
N PHE A 284 2.02 -24.95 18.28
CA PHE A 284 1.15 -26.04 17.82
C PHE A 284 1.94 -27.25 17.29
N GLY A 285 3.26 -27.31 17.53
CA GLY A 285 4.14 -28.40 17.08
C GLY A 285 4.95 -28.08 15.82
N TRP A 286 5.74 -29.06 15.37
CA TRP A 286 6.61 -28.94 14.18
C TRP A 286 5.79 -28.91 12.88
N PRO A 287 6.22 -28.14 11.85
CA PRO A 287 5.49 -28.01 10.59
C PRO A 287 5.46 -29.33 9.80
N THR A 288 4.28 -29.76 9.34
CA THR A 288 4.09 -30.98 8.51
C THR A 288 3.82 -30.62 7.04
N VAL A 289 3.72 -31.57 6.10
CA VAL A 289 3.54 -31.30 4.65
C VAL A 289 2.30 -32.02 4.13
N SER A 290 1.49 -31.37 3.31
CA SER A 290 0.59 -32.06 2.39
C SER A 290 0.65 -31.43 1.00
N ALA A 291 0.43 -32.25 -0.04
CA ALA A 291 0.33 -31.76 -1.41
C ALA A 291 -0.86 -30.81 -1.57
N ALA A 292 -1.99 -31.14 -0.93
CA ALA A 292 -3.21 -30.35 -0.97
C ALA A 292 -3.09 -28.95 -0.40
N GLY A 293 -2.61 -28.89 0.84
CA GLY A 293 -2.37 -27.61 1.50
C GLY A 293 -1.36 -26.77 0.71
N TYR A 294 -0.34 -27.39 0.09
CA TYR A 294 0.63 -26.64 -0.68
C TYR A 294 0.01 -25.94 -1.90
N VAL A 295 -0.83 -26.62 -2.67
CA VAL A 295 -1.42 -26.06 -3.90
C VAL A 295 -2.40 -24.92 -3.58
N GLY A 296 -3.28 -25.11 -2.59
CA GLY A 296 -4.20 -24.07 -2.15
C GLY A 296 -3.49 -22.83 -1.60
N PHE A 297 -2.49 -23.02 -0.74
CA PHE A 297 -1.71 -21.89 -0.19
C PHE A 297 -0.80 -21.25 -1.23
N LEU A 298 -0.32 -22.00 -2.24
CA LEU A 298 0.43 -21.45 -3.37
C LEU A 298 -0.44 -20.51 -4.19
N ALA A 299 -1.68 -20.89 -4.48
CA ALA A 299 -2.63 -20.02 -5.17
C ALA A 299 -2.94 -18.75 -4.36
N ALA A 300 -3.14 -18.87 -3.04
CA ALA A 300 -3.32 -17.71 -2.16
C ALA A 300 -2.09 -16.79 -2.16
N THR A 301 -0.89 -17.38 -2.15
CA THR A 301 0.37 -16.64 -2.24
C THR A 301 0.48 -15.91 -3.58
N LEU A 302 0.19 -16.55 -4.70
CA LEU A 302 0.20 -15.91 -6.03
C LEU A 302 -0.79 -14.75 -6.11
N SER A 303 -1.97 -14.92 -5.50
CA SER A 303 -2.97 -13.86 -5.39
C SER A 303 -2.45 -12.68 -4.57
N SER A 304 -1.94 -12.94 -3.36
CA SER A 304 -1.34 -11.94 -2.47
C SER A 304 -0.13 -11.21 -3.09
N LEU A 305 0.65 -11.87 -3.94
CA LEU A 305 1.75 -11.22 -4.68
C LEU A 305 1.27 -10.10 -5.59
N ILE A 306 0.17 -10.32 -6.32
CA ILE A 306 -0.42 -9.31 -7.20
C ILE A 306 -1.01 -8.16 -6.38
N GLU A 307 -1.53 -8.45 -5.18
CA GLU A 307 -2.05 -7.46 -4.22
C GLU A 307 -0.92 -6.52 -3.81
N SER A 308 0.16 -7.10 -3.28
CA SER A 308 1.33 -6.35 -2.80
C SER A 308 1.96 -5.48 -3.89
N VAL A 309 2.01 -5.96 -5.13
CA VAL A 309 2.55 -5.16 -6.24
C VAL A 309 1.65 -3.97 -6.53
N GLY A 310 0.34 -4.16 -6.60
CA GLY A 310 -0.63 -3.06 -6.72
C GLY A 310 -0.49 -2.04 -5.59
N ASP A 311 -0.34 -2.52 -4.37
CA ASP A 311 -0.13 -1.71 -3.17
C ASP A 311 1.19 -0.92 -3.23
N TYR A 312 2.29 -1.51 -3.70
CA TYR A 312 3.56 -0.77 -3.83
C TYR A 312 3.44 0.41 -4.79
N PHE A 313 2.73 0.23 -5.92
CA PHE A 313 2.48 1.30 -6.87
C PHE A 313 1.50 2.34 -6.33
N ALA A 314 0.44 1.92 -5.63
CA ALA A 314 -0.50 2.83 -4.98
C ALA A 314 0.18 3.67 -3.89
N ALA A 315 1.03 3.05 -3.07
CA ALA A 315 1.80 3.71 -2.03
C ALA A 315 2.82 4.70 -2.61
N ALA A 316 3.57 4.31 -3.66
CA ALA A 316 4.47 5.23 -4.35
C ALA A 316 3.70 6.44 -4.91
N ARG A 317 2.53 6.19 -5.49
CA ARG A 317 1.68 7.25 -6.05
C ARG A 317 1.17 8.24 -4.99
N LEU A 318 0.63 7.74 -3.88
CA LEU A 318 0.11 8.58 -2.80
C LEU A 318 1.20 9.31 -2.02
N SER A 319 2.40 8.73 -1.96
CA SER A 319 3.57 9.35 -1.32
C SER A 319 4.33 10.29 -2.24
N HIS A 320 3.93 10.40 -3.51
CA HIS A 320 4.66 11.12 -4.56
C HIS A 320 6.12 10.65 -4.71
N ALA A 321 6.37 9.38 -4.37
CA ALA A 321 7.64 8.74 -4.62
C ALA A 321 7.72 8.25 -6.08
N PRO A 322 8.93 8.13 -6.65
CA PRO A 322 9.10 7.42 -7.91
C PRO A 322 8.54 5.99 -7.77
N PRO A 323 7.93 5.43 -8.82
CA PRO A 323 7.44 4.06 -8.76
C PRO A 323 8.59 3.08 -8.52
N PRO A 324 8.32 1.98 -7.82
CA PRO A 324 9.35 1.09 -7.33
C PRO A 324 10.04 0.35 -8.50
N PRO A 325 11.38 0.36 -8.58
CA PRO A 325 12.11 -0.43 -9.56
C PRO A 325 11.97 -1.93 -9.28
N ALA A 326 12.22 -2.76 -10.30
CA ALA A 326 12.07 -4.22 -10.20
C ALA A 326 12.80 -4.84 -9.01
N HIS A 327 14.01 -4.38 -8.70
CA HIS A 327 14.77 -4.89 -7.55
C HIS A 327 14.13 -4.56 -6.20
N ALA A 328 13.46 -3.42 -6.08
CA ALA A 328 12.76 -3.02 -4.86
C ALA A 328 11.47 -3.82 -4.69
N VAL A 329 10.75 -4.09 -5.80
CA VAL A 329 9.57 -4.96 -5.81
C VAL A 329 9.95 -6.39 -5.42
N ASN A 330 10.97 -6.97 -6.06
CA ASN A 330 11.47 -8.31 -5.75
C ASN A 330 11.86 -8.46 -4.27
N ARG A 331 12.50 -7.43 -3.72
CA ARG A 331 12.90 -7.37 -2.31
C ARG A 331 11.75 -7.19 -1.35
N GLY A 332 10.75 -6.38 -1.69
CA GLY A 332 9.51 -6.29 -0.95
C GLY A 332 8.83 -7.66 -0.84
N ILE A 333 8.66 -8.35 -1.96
CA ILE A 333 8.04 -9.68 -2.01
C ILE A 333 8.84 -10.73 -1.23
N ALA A 334 10.17 -10.73 -1.37
CA ALA A 334 11.03 -11.65 -0.64
C ALA A 334 10.90 -11.44 0.88
N MET A 335 10.82 -10.18 1.33
CA MET A 335 10.65 -9.84 2.74
C MET A 335 9.26 -10.24 3.27
N GLU A 336 8.21 -10.08 2.47
CA GLU A 336 6.86 -10.59 2.80
C GLU A 336 6.83 -12.11 2.94
N GLY A 337 7.51 -12.84 2.04
CA GLY A 337 7.66 -14.29 2.15
C GLY A 337 8.40 -14.72 3.41
N LEU A 338 9.50 -14.02 3.75
CA LEU A 338 10.25 -14.27 4.99
C LEU A 338 9.40 -14.03 6.23
N CYS A 339 8.67 -12.91 6.28
CA CYS A 339 7.80 -12.60 7.40
C CYS A 339 6.62 -13.56 7.51
N SER A 340 6.11 -14.06 6.39
CA SER A 340 5.07 -15.09 6.35
C SER A 340 5.56 -16.43 6.92
N ILE A 341 6.82 -16.82 6.67
CA ILE A 341 7.44 -17.99 7.31
C ILE A 341 7.48 -17.80 8.82
N PHE A 342 7.92 -16.63 9.31
CA PHE A 342 7.93 -16.35 10.74
C PHE A 342 6.53 -16.33 11.35
N SER A 343 5.55 -15.77 10.62
CA SER A 343 4.14 -15.69 11.02
C SER A 343 3.58 -17.09 11.26
N GLY A 344 3.89 -17.99 10.35
CA GLY A 344 3.55 -19.39 10.47
C GLY A 344 4.25 -20.09 11.64
N MET A 345 5.57 -19.92 11.78
CA MET A 345 6.34 -20.50 12.88
C MET A 345 5.79 -20.14 14.27
N VAL A 346 5.30 -18.91 14.47
CA VAL A 346 4.72 -18.48 15.76
C VAL A 346 3.22 -18.78 15.88
N GLY A 347 2.62 -19.42 14.88
CA GLY A 347 1.21 -19.81 14.90
C GLY A 347 0.23 -18.65 14.74
N ALA A 348 0.57 -17.61 13.96
CA ALA A 348 -0.31 -16.45 13.74
C ALA A 348 -1.58 -16.77 12.93
N ALA A 349 -1.62 -17.95 12.28
CA ALA A 349 -2.71 -18.42 11.42
C ALA A 349 -2.97 -17.56 10.16
N HIS A 350 -2.00 -16.76 9.74
CA HIS A 350 -2.00 -16.04 8.46
C HIS A 350 -0.59 -15.80 7.94
N ALA A 351 -0.50 -15.57 6.63
CA ALA A 351 0.67 -15.02 5.99
C ALA A 351 0.58 -13.49 5.93
N THR A 352 1.72 -12.83 5.90
CA THR A 352 1.83 -11.36 5.89
C THR A 352 1.79 -10.82 4.47
N THR A 353 0.99 -9.78 4.26
CA THR A 353 0.85 -9.04 2.98
C THR A 353 0.81 -7.54 3.23
N SER A 354 0.90 -6.75 2.18
CA SER A 354 0.69 -5.30 2.24
C SER A 354 -0.75 -4.95 2.61
N TYR A 355 -0.94 -3.99 3.51
CA TYR A 355 -2.26 -3.55 3.95
C TYR A 355 -2.72 -2.29 3.20
N SER A 356 -3.58 -2.50 2.21
CA SER A 356 -4.18 -1.45 1.38
C SER A 356 -4.93 -0.36 2.17
N GLY A 357 -5.48 -0.69 3.34
CA GLY A 357 -6.17 0.28 4.18
C GLY A 357 -5.26 1.41 4.71
N ASN A 358 -4.02 1.09 5.04
CA ASN A 358 -3.04 2.12 5.40
C ASN A 358 -2.72 3.03 4.19
N ILE A 359 -2.65 2.45 3.00
CA ILE A 359 -2.35 3.20 1.77
C ILE A 359 -3.43 4.25 1.53
N GLY A 360 -4.72 3.88 1.61
CA GLY A 360 -5.81 4.85 1.55
C GLY A 360 -5.71 5.93 2.62
N ALA A 361 -5.34 5.57 3.85
CA ALA A 361 -5.14 6.53 4.94
C ALA A 361 -4.01 7.53 4.68
N MET A 362 -2.91 7.14 4.01
CA MET A 362 -1.87 8.09 3.57
C MET A 362 -2.43 9.16 2.61
N GLY A 363 -3.35 8.76 1.71
CA GLY A 363 -3.99 9.68 0.76
C GLY A 363 -4.80 10.79 1.44
N ILE A 364 -5.32 10.52 2.64
CA ILE A 364 -6.11 11.44 3.46
C ILE A 364 -5.21 12.26 4.38
N THR A 365 -4.35 11.57 5.15
CA THR A 365 -3.53 12.17 6.21
C THR A 365 -2.33 12.95 5.69
N LYS A 366 -1.93 12.73 4.43
CA LYS A 366 -0.78 13.36 3.78
C LYS A 366 0.55 13.08 4.49
N VAL A 367 0.63 11.99 5.25
CA VAL A 367 1.84 11.54 5.95
C VAL A 367 2.31 10.20 5.35
N ALA A 368 3.39 10.25 4.57
CA ALA A 368 4.00 9.10 3.92
C ALA A 368 5.41 8.75 4.43
N SER A 369 5.90 9.44 5.47
CA SER A 369 7.24 9.25 6.03
C SER A 369 7.53 7.81 6.44
N ARG A 370 8.63 7.25 5.94
CA ARG A 370 9.12 5.91 6.30
C ARG A 370 9.35 5.76 7.80
N ARG A 371 9.80 6.83 8.49
CA ARG A 371 10.08 6.78 9.93
C ARG A 371 8.80 6.59 10.74
N VAL A 372 7.68 7.15 10.29
CA VAL A 372 6.36 6.93 10.90
C VAL A 372 6.00 5.45 10.83
N PHE A 373 6.19 4.82 9.67
CA PHE A 373 5.89 3.39 9.48
C PHE A 373 6.84 2.44 10.22
N GLN A 374 8.13 2.76 10.29
CA GLN A 374 9.07 2.02 11.14
C GLN A 374 8.67 2.12 12.62
N THR A 375 8.28 3.32 13.07
CA THR A 375 7.80 3.54 14.43
C THR A 375 6.48 2.80 14.67
N ALA A 376 5.56 2.77 13.70
CA ALA A 376 4.32 1.99 13.77
C ALA A 376 4.61 0.50 13.93
N GLY A 377 5.57 -0.04 13.17
CA GLY A 377 6.01 -1.43 13.30
C GLY A 377 6.53 -1.74 14.72
N ILE A 378 7.36 -0.86 15.28
CA ILE A 378 7.85 -1.00 16.66
C ILE A 378 6.71 -0.91 17.69
N VAL A 379 5.82 0.07 17.53
CA VAL A 379 4.65 0.25 18.42
C VAL A 379 3.79 -1.00 18.38
N MET A 380 3.45 -1.52 17.20
CA MET A 380 2.66 -2.74 17.05
C MET A 380 3.37 -3.97 17.64
N LEU A 381 4.68 -4.09 17.44
CA LEU A 381 5.48 -5.18 18.02
C LEU A 381 5.42 -5.15 19.56
N VAL A 382 5.60 -3.97 20.16
CA VAL A 382 5.49 -3.79 21.63
C VAL A 382 4.06 -4.05 22.10
N CYS A 383 3.04 -3.54 21.39
CA CYS A 383 1.64 -3.78 21.72
C CYS A 383 1.25 -5.27 21.61
N GLY A 384 1.88 -6.04 20.71
CA GLY A 384 1.68 -7.48 20.60
C GLY A 384 2.25 -8.26 21.80
N ILE A 385 3.30 -7.73 22.44
CA ILE A 385 3.86 -8.30 23.67
C ILE A 385 2.98 -7.94 24.88
N ILE A 386 2.43 -6.71 24.90
CA ILE A 386 1.58 -6.23 26.00
C ILE A 386 0.12 -6.59 25.71
N GLY A 387 -0.31 -7.79 26.11
CA GLY A 387 -1.63 -8.34 25.79
C GLY A 387 -2.82 -7.43 26.15
N LYS A 388 -2.71 -6.64 27.23
CA LYS A 388 -3.73 -5.65 27.62
C LYS A 388 -3.89 -4.52 26.60
N VAL A 389 -2.80 -4.06 25.98
CA VAL A 389 -2.86 -2.99 24.96
C VAL A 389 -3.58 -3.48 23.71
N GLY A 390 -3.28 -4.71 23.28
CA GLY A 390 -4.03 -5.39 22.22
C GLY A 390 -5.51 -5.56 22.58
N ALA A 391 -5.84 -5.84 23.85
CA ALA A 391 -7.22 -5.97 24.30
C ALA A 391 -7.99 -4.63 24.33
N VAL A 392 -7.35 -3.52 24.73
CA VAL A 392 -7.96 -2.17 24.68
C VAL A 392 -8.36 -1.79 23.26
N ILE A 393 -7.52 -2.13 22.27
CA ILE A 393 -7.80 -1.93 20.85
C ILE A 393 -9.10 -2.65 20.42
N THR A 394 -9.44 -3.79 21.03
CA THR A 394 -10.68 -4.52 20.72
C THR A 394 -11.95 -3.81 21.21
N LEU A 395 -11.83 -2.83 22.10
CA LEU A 395 -12.95 -2.05 22.63
C LEU A 395 -13.48 -0.99 21.66
N ILE A 396 -12.81 -0.79 20.52
CA ILE A 396 -13.32 0.09 19.47
C ILE A 396 -14.53 -0.62 18.84
N PRO A 397 -15.74 -0.04 18.91
CA PRO A 397 -16.93 -0.65 18.33
C PRO A 397 -16.79 -0.87 16.82
N GLU A 398 -17.34 -1.98 16.36
CA GLU A 398 -17.35 -2.39 14.95
C GLU A 398 -17.84 -1.31 13.96
N PRO A 399 -18.93 -0.56 14.22
CA PRO A 399 -19.38 0.46 13.27
C PRO A 399 -18.40 1.64 13.10
N ILE A 400 -17.55 1.93 14.10
CA ILE A 400 -16.51 2.95 13.96
C ILE A 400 -15.45 2.50 12.96
N ILE A 401 -15.03 1.23 13.08
CA ILE A 401 -14.07 0.60 12.17
C ILE A 401 -14.65 0.56 10.75
N GLY A 402 -15.91 0.15 10.60
CA GLY A 402 -16.61 0.13 9.32
C GLY A 402 -16.62 1.51 8.64
N GLY A 403 -16.98 2.56 9.39
CA GLY A 403 -16.99 3.93 8.90
C GLY A 403 -15.63 4.41 8.39
N ALA A 404 -14.56 4.12 9.13
CA ALA A 404 -13.19 4.45 8.73
C ALA A 404 -12.75 3.66 7.48
N LEU A 405 -13.04 2.35 7.43
CA LEU A 405 -12.69 1.49 6.31
C LEU A 405 -13.38 1.91 5.01
N THR A 406 -14.64 2.35 5.05
CA THR A 406 -15.36 2.82 3.85
C THR A 406 -14.67 3.99 3.17
N ILE A 407 -14.24 5.01 3.93
CA ILE A 407 -13.54 6.17 3.36
C ILE A 407 -12.17 5.75 2.80
N VAL A 408 -11.46 4.90 3.52
CA VAL A 408 -10.13 4.42 3.14
C VAL A 408 -10.17 3.58 1.87
N PHE A 409 -11.05 2.58 1.79
CA PHE A 409 -11.17 1.74 0.60
C PHE A 409 -11.68 2.54 -0.60
N GLY A 410 -12.58 3.51 -0.37
CA GLY A 410 -12.97 4.48 -1.40
C GLY A 410 -11.78 5.27 -1.95
N MET A 411 -10.88 5.74 -1.08
CA MET A 411 -9.66 6.45 -1.47
C MET A 411 -8.71 5.55 -2.27
N VAL A 412 -8.50 4.29 -1.88
CA VAL A 412 -7.67 3.33 -2.65
C VAL A 412 -8.26 3.11 -4.04
N SER A 413 -9.57 2.89 -4.14
CA SER A 413 -10.26 2.73 -5.41
C SER A 413 -10.08 3.96 -6.32
N ALA A 414 -10.22 5.16 -5.75
CA ALA A 414 -10.03 6.41 -6.48
C ALA A 414 -8.58 6.59 -6.97
N VAL A 415 -7.58 6.11 -6.23
CA VAL A 415 -6.17 6.12 -6.68
C VAL A 415 -5.99 5.24 -7.91
N GLY A 416 -6.59 4.04 -7.93
CA GLY A 416 -6.58 3.17 -9.10
C GLY A 416 -7.23 3.84 -10.32
N ILE A 417 -8.37 4.51 -10.15
CA ILE A 417 -9.02 5.27 -11.21
C ILE A 417 -8.14 6.44 -11.68
N SER A 418 -7.40 7.08 -10.77
CA SER A 418 -6.52 8.21 -11.12
C SER A 418 -5.36 7.83 -12.05
N THR A 419 -4.98 6.55 -12.14
CA THR A 419 -3.94 6.10 -13.09
C THR A 419 -4.43 6.09 -14.53
N LEU A 420 -5.74 6.20 -14.75
CA LEU A 420 -6.31 6.35 -16.10
C LEU A 420 -5.90 7.67 -16.76
N LYS A 421 -5.41 8.66 -16.00
CA LYS A 421 -4.91 9.94 -16.55
C LYS A 421 -3.77 9.78 -17.56
N PHE A 422 -3.07 8.64 -17.51
CA PHE A 422 -1.95 8.35 -18.41
C PHE A 422 -2.38 7.67 -19.70
N ILE A 423 -3.60 7.16 -19.75
CA ILE A 423 -4.13 6.33 -20.81
C ILE A 423 -5.01 7.21 -21.70
N ASP A 424 -4.99 6.96 -23.00
CA ASP A 424 -5.95 7.61 -23.90
C ASP A 424 -7.36 7.02 -23.68
N MET A 425 -8.18 7.76 -22.93
CA MET A 425 -9.57 7.41 -22.64
C MET A 425 -10.52 7.72 -23.81
N GLY A 426 -10.02 8.35 -24.90
CA GLY A 426 -10.77 8.51 -26.15
C GLY A 426 -10.82 7.24 -26.99
N SER A 427 -9.95 6.26 -26.72
CA SER A 427 -9.92 4.99 -27.44
C SER A 427 -10.95 3.99 -26.91
N THR A 428 -11.83 3.53 -27.79
CA THR A 428 -12.78 2.42 -27.53
C THR A 428 -12.06 1.15 -27.08
N ARG A 429 -10.83 0.89 -27.57
CA ARG A 429 -10.00 -0.23 -27.15
C ARG A 429 -9.79 -0.18 -25.64
N ASN A 430 -9.25 0.92 -25.14
CA ASN A 430 -8.88 1.07 -23.74
C ASN A 430 -10.11 1.07 -22.83
N LEU A 431 -11.19 1.75 -23.23
CA LEU A 431 -12.46 1.75 -22.51
C LEU A 431 -13.04 0.34 -22.38
N THR A 432 -12.99 -0.45 -23.45
CA THR A 432 -13.49 -1.83 -23.46
C THR A 432 -12.65 -2.73 -22.55
N ILE A 433 -11.32 -2.65 -22.65
CA ILE A 433 -10.41 -3.43 -21.81
C ILE A 433 -10.63 -3.10 -20.33
N LEU A 434 -10.69 -1.81 -19.98
CA LEU A 434 -10.93 -1.36 -18.61
C LEU A 434 -12.28 -1.85 -18.08
N GLY A 435 -13.36 -1.65 -18.85
CA GLY A 435 -14.72 -2.03 -18.45
C GLY A 435 -14.86 -3.53 -18.20
N ILE A 436 -14.36 -4.36 -19.12
CA ILE A 436 -14.37 -5.82 -18.98
C ILE A 436 -13.55 -6.25 -17.76
N SER A 437 -12.37 -5.66 -17.57
CA SER A 437 -11.48 -6.02 -16.45
C SER A 437 -12.10 -5.70 -15.09
N LEU A 438 -12.73 -4.52 -14.94
CA LEU A 438 -13.42 -4.14 -13.71
C LEU A 438 -14.64 -5.02 -13.44
N LEU A 439 -15.48 -5.28 -14.45
CA LEU A 439 -16.69 -6.09 -14.27
C LEU A 439 -16.37 -7.55 -13.99
N LEU A 440 -15.49 -8.20 -14.76
CA LEU A 440 -15.08 -9.58 -14.48
C LEU A 440 -14.38 -9.69 -13.13
N GLY A 441 -13.57 -8.69 -12.79
CA GLY A 441 -12.93 -8.59 -11.48
C GLY A 441 -13.90 -8.54 -10.31
N LEU A 442 -15.14 -8.09 -10.48
CA LEU A 442 -16.17 -8.13 -9.42
C LEU A 442 -17.08 -9.36 -9.53
N MET A 443 -17.53 -9.69 -10.74
CA MET A 443 -18.52 -10.71 -10.98
C MET A 443 -18.00 -12.13 -10.76
N VAL A 444 -16.79 -12.45 -11.24
CA VAL A 444 -16.25 -13.81 -11.13
C VAL A 444 -16.03 -14.20 -9.66
N PRO A 445 -15.36 -13.38 -8.82
CA PRO A 445 -15.26 -13.68 -7.39
C PRO A 445 -16.60 -13.79 -6.68
N GLN A 446 -17.57 -12.93 -7.02
CA GLN A 446 -18.90 -12.99 -6.43
C GLN A 446 -19.60 -14.31 -6.77
N TRP A 447 -19.46 -14.79 -8.00
CA TRP A 447 -20.01 -16.07 -8.42
C TRP A 447 -19.31 -17.26 -7.74
N ILE A 448 -17.96 -17.26 -7.68
CA ILE A 448 -17.17 -18.34 -7.04
C ILE A 448 -17.44 -18.44 -5.55
N ASN A 449 -17.52 -17.29 -4.86
CA ASN A 449 -17.69 -17.24 -3.41
C ASN A 449 -19.14 -17.41 -2.95
N ASP A 450 -20.12 -17.49 -3.87
CA ASP A 450 -21.51 -17.78 -3.52
C ASP A 450 -21.64 -19.25 -3.08
N PRO A 451 -22.15 -19.53 -1.86
CA PRO A 451 -22.37 -20.89 -1.38
C PRO A 451 -23.20 -21.77 -2.33
N LYS A 452 -24.06 -21.18 -3.16
CA LYS A 452 -24.86 -21.93 -4.15
C LYS A 452 -24.02 -22.58 -5.25
N ASN A 453 -22.84 -22.03 -5.52
CA ASN A 453 -21.90 -22.51 -6.54
C ASN A 453 -20.75 -23.33 -5.93
N ALA A 454 -20.85 -23.71 -4.66
CA ALA A 454 -19.86 -24.57 -4.02
C ALA A 454 -19.73 -25.89 -4.79
N GLY A 455 -18.55 -26.14 -5.37
CA GLY A 455 -18.28 -27.32 -6.20
C GLY A 455 -18.58 -27.16 -7.70
N ALA A 456 -18.88 -25.95 -8.18
CA ALA A 456 -19.07 -25.68 -9.61
C ALA A 456 -17.81 -25.97 -10.45
N ILE A 457 -16.63 -25.80 -9.86
CA ILE A 457 -15.34 -26.18 -10.46
C ILE A 457 -15.02 -27.60 -10.02
N ASN A 458 -15.10 -28.53 -10.96
CA ASN A 458 -14.75 -29.93 -10.77
C ASN A 458 -13.93 -30.42 -11.98
N THR A 459 -12.62 -30.30 -11.88
CA THR A 459 -11.67 -30.79 -12.90
C THR A 459 -11.32 -32.27 -12.72
N GLY A 460 -11.86 -32.93 -11.69
CA GLY A 460 -11.46 -34.27 -11.25
C GLY A 460 -10.18 -34.28 -10.41
N ASN A 461 -9.55 -33.13 -10.18
CA ASN A 461 -8.42 -32.99 -9.28
C ASN A 461 -8.70 -31.90 -8.22
N HIS A 462 -8.93 -32.34 -6.98
CA HIS A 462 -9.22 -31.46 -5.85
C HIS A 462 -8.20 -30.34 -5.66
N GLU A 463 -6.92 -30.60 -5.94
CA GLU A 463 -5.86 -29.60 -5.74
C GLU A 463 -5.95 -28.47 -6.76
N LEU A 464 -6.22 -28.84 -8.01
CA LEU A 464 -6.38 -27.89 -9.09
C LEU A 464 -7.65 -27.05 -8.90
N ASP A 465 -8.75 -27.71 -8.48
CA ASP A 465 -10.01 -27.03 -8.18
C ASP A 465 -9.82 -25.99 -7.07
N GLN A 466 -9.08 -26.33 -6.02
CA GLN A 466 -8.77 -25.40 -4.94
C GLN A 466 -7.93 -24.21 -5.43
N ALA A 467 -6.90 -24.45 -6.25
CA ALA A 467 -6.09 -23.37 -6.80
C ALA A 467 -6.93 -22.41 -7.66
N ILE A 468 -7.78 -22.96 -8.53
CA ILE A 468 -8.65 -22.15 -9.40
C ILE A 468 -9.65 -21.36 -8.56
N ASN A 469 -10.28 -21.97 -7.55
CA ASN A 469 -11.22 -21.30 -6.66
C ASN A 469 -10.57 -20.11 -5.93
N VAL A 470 -9.34 -20.26 -5.44
CA VAL A 470 -8.63 -19.16 -4.75
C VAL A 470 -8.27 -18.02 -5.71
N LEU A 471 -7.76 -18.34 -6.90
CA LEU A 471 -7.39 -17.33 -7.90
C LEU A 471 -8.61 -16.58 -8.44
N LEU A 472 -9.65 -17.31 -8.86
CA LEU A 472 -10.89 -16.72 -9.39
C LEU A 472 -11.75 -16.06 -8.31
N GLY A 473 -11.63 -16.52 -7.06
CA GLY A 473 -12.24 -15.90 -5.88
C GLY A 473 -11.59 -14.58 -5.47
N THR A 474 -10.48 -14.17 -6.10
CA THR A 474 -9.78 -12.92 -5.80
C THR A 474 -10.02 -11.87 -6.90
N ALA A 475 -10.74 -10.80 -6.56
CA ALA A 475 -11.16 -9.76 -7.50
C ALA A 475 -10.03 -9.05 -8.24
N MET A 476 -9.06 -8.57 -7.49
CA MET A 476 -7.86 -7.91 -8.02
C MET A 476 -7.02 -8.83 -8.90
N PHE A 477 -6.95 -10.14 -8.61
CA PHE A 477 -6.29 -11.10 -9.49
C PHE A 477 -7.04 -11.20 -10.82
N VAL A 478 -8.35 -11.45 -10.79
CA VAL A 478 -9.17 -11.60 -12.00
C VAL A 478 -9.11 -10.35 -12.85
N GLY A 479 -9.39 -9.17 -12.28
CA GLY A 479 -9.40 -7.93 -13.04
C GLY A 479 -8.01 -7.51 -13.54
N GLY A 480 -6.96 -7.70 -12.74
CA GLY A 480 -5.59 -7.44 -13.16
C GLY A 480 -5.13 -8.40 -14.25
N PHE A 481 -5.41 -9.70 -14.12
CA PHE A 481 -5.07 -10.70 -15.13
C PHE A 481 -5.83 -10.46 -16.44
N THR A 482 -7.14 -10.21 -16.39
CA THR A 482 -7.95 -9.87 -17.57
C THR A 482 -7.42 -8.61 -18.25
N GLY A 483 -7.12 -7.55 -17.49
CA GLY A 483 -6.57 -6.32 -18.02
C GLY A 483 -5.20 -6.50 -18.67
N CYS A 484 -4.32 -7.29 -18.04
CA CYS A 484 -3.02 -7.65 -18.60
C CYS A 484 -3.16 -8.45 -19.90
N LEU A 485 -4.01 -9.48 -19.89
CA LEU A 485 -4.23 -10.35 -21.04
C LEU A 485 -4.76 -9.57 -22.24
N LEU A 486 -5.82 -8.78 -22.03
CA LEU A 486 -6.43 -8.00 -23.09
C LEU A 486 -5.51 -6.88 -23.59
N ASP A 487 -4.78 -6.19 -22.70
CA ASP A 487 -3.87 -5.11 -23.14
C ASP A 487 -2.68 -5.63 -23.96
N ASN A 488 -2.25 -6.87 -23.73
CA ASN A 488 -1.17 -7.48 -24.51
C ASN A 488 -1.64 -8.24 -25.76
N THR A 489 -2.91 -8.64 -25.84
CA THR A 489 -3.44 -9.38 -27.00
C THR A 489 -4.13 -8.46 -28.01
N VAL A 490 -4.78 -7.39 -27.56
CA VAL A 490 -5.47 -6.43 -28.43
C VAL A 490 -4.46 -5.42 -28.98
N PRO A 491 -4.35 -5.26 -30.32
CA PRO A 491 -3.39 -4.34 -30.93
C PRO A 491 -3.63 -2.91 -30.46
N GLY A 492 -2.57 -2.18 -30.15
CA GLY A 492 -2.62 -0.79 -29.69
C GLY A 492 -1.23 -0.17 -29.61
N THR A 493 -1.14 1.14 -29.81
CA THR A 493 0.16 1.83 -29.80
C THR A 493 0.66 2.09 -28.36
N PRO A 494 1.98 2.23 -28.13
CA PRO A 494 2.51 2.53 -26.80
C PRO A 494 2.01 3.86 -26.21
N ASP A 495 1.68 4.83 -27.05
CA ASP A 495 1.07 6.10 -26.65
C ASP A 495 -0.38 5.92 -26.22
N GLU A 496 -1.18 5.23 -27.03
CA GLU A 496 -2.58 4.91 -26.73
C GLU A 496 -2.69 4.10 -25.42
N ARG A 497 -1.80 3.12 -25.21
CA ARG A 497 -1.70 2.33 -23.97
C ARG A 497 -1.25 3.16 -22.76
N GLY A 498 -0.81 4.39 -22.96
CA GLY A 498 -0.31 5.27 -21.91
C GLY A 498 1.08 4.94 -21.39
N ILE A 499 1.81 4.01 -22.04
CA ILE A 499 3.13 3.56 -21.59
C ILE A 499 4.15 4.68 -21.71
N LEU A 500 4.08 5.48 -22.78
CA LEU A 500 4.99 6.60 -23.00
C LEU A 500 4.71 7.76 -22.05
N ALA A 501 3.43 8.12 -21.83
CA ALA A 501 3.04 9.12 -20.84
C ALA A 501 3.43 8.69 -19.41
N TRP A 502 3.21 7.42 -19.06
CA TRP A 502 3.63 6.83 -17.79
C TRP A 502 5.15 6.88 -17.63
N LYS A 503 5.90 6.49 -18.66
CA LYS A 503 7.37 6.58 -18.69
C LYS A 503 7.87 8.02 -18.67
N LYS A 504 7.13 8.96 -19.23
CA LYS A 504 7.49 10.38 -19.23
C LYS A 504 7.25 11.00 -17.85
N ASP A 505 6.17 10.70 -17.13
CA ASP A 505 5.99 11.11 -15.71
C ASP A 505 7.14 10.56 -14.84
N LEU A 506 7.57 9.34 -15.16
CA LEU A 506 8.74 8.64 -14.65
C LEU A 506 10.08 9.31 -15.00
N VAL A 507 10.20 9.98 -16.15
CA VAL A 507 11.47 10.52 -16.70
C VAL A 507 11.53 12.05 -16.68
N SER A 508 10.43 12.80 -16.63
CA SER A 508 10.43 14.25 -16.43
C SER A 508 10.92 14.64 -15.04
N SER A 509 11.02 13.66 -14.14
CA SER A 509 11.70 13.80 -12.86
C SER A 509 13.22 13.54 -12.99
N SER A 510 13.73 13.04 -14.13
CA SER A 510 15.01 12.30 -14.30
C SER A 510 16.32 13.06 -14.14
N GLU A 511 16.38 14.36 -14.40
CA GLU A 511 17.63 15.10 -14.13
C GLU A 511 17.91 15.25 -12.62
N GLN A 512 16.91 15.00 -11.76
CA GLN A 512 17.04 14.87 -10.30
C GLN A 512 16.78 13.43 -9.78
N LEU A 513 16.36 12.48 -10.63
CA LEU A 513 15.77 11.20 -10.20
C LEU A 513 16.74 10.03 -10.05
N SER A 514 17.90 10.03 -10.72
CA SER A 514 18.87 8.94 -10.54
C SER A 514 19.30 8.88 -9.07
N ASP A 515 19.59 10.03 -8.47
CA ASP A 515 19.92 10.16 -7.06
C ASP A 515 18.71 9.98 -6.14
N MET A 516 17.52 10.51 -6.48
CA MET A 516 16.32 10.41 -5.63
C MET A 516 15.72 8.99 -5.60
N THR A 517 15.67 8.28 -6.73
CA THR A 517 15.18 6.89 -6.80
C THR A 517 16.16 5.91 -6.17
N LEU A 518 17.49 6.11 -6.36
CA LEU A 518 18.49 5.40 -5.57
C LEU A 518 18.23 5.65 -4.08
N LYS A 519 18.23 6.90 -3.63
CA LYS A 519 18.10 7.24 -2.21
C LYS A 519 16.82 6.67 -1.56
N THR A 520 15.70 6.67 -2.28
CA THR A 520 14.42 6.14 -1.80
C THR A 520 14.41 4.62 -1.66
N TYR A 521 14.99 3.88 -2.61
CA TYR A 521 14.91 2.42 -2.62
C TYR A 521 16.20 1.68 -2.21
N GLU A 522 17.24 2.42 -1.85
CA GLU A 522 18.54 1.90 -1.38
C GLU A 522 18.48 1.15 -0.05
N LEU A 523 19.26 0.09 0.12
CA LEU A 523 19.40 -0.55 1.43
C LEU A 523 20.17 0.35 2.42
N PRO A 524 19.71 0.48 3.67
CA PRO A 524 20.42 1.24 4.68
C PRO A 524 21.77 0.57 4.98
N PHE A 525 22.84 1.37 5.10
CA PHE A 525 24.21 0.98 5.46
C PHE A 525 24.98 0.08 4.47
N ILE A 526 24.28 -0.75 3.70
CA ILE A 526 24.86 -1.85 2.91
C ILE A 526 25.07 -1.46 1.44
N THR A 527 24.28 -0.53 0.90
CA THR A 527 24.32 -0.18 -0.54
C THR A 527 25.71 0.30 -0.99
N ARG A 528 26.40 1.13 -0.18
CA ARG A 528 27.76 1.61 -0.50
C ARG A 528 28.79 0.48 -0.63
N TYR A 529 28.56 -0.65 0.01
CA TYR A 529 29.42 -1.84 -0.09
C TYR A 529 29.00 -2.74 -1.26
N LEU A 530 27.68 -2.91 -1.49
CA LEU A 530 27.16 -3.70 -2.61
C LEU A 530 27.55 -3.14 -3.97
N ILE A 531 27.57 -1.82 -4.13
CA ILE A 531 28.01 -1.16 -5.37
C ILE A 531 29.46 -1.50 -5.74
N LYS A 532 30.32 -1.83 -4.76
CA LYS A 532 31.74 -2.14 -4.99
C LYS A 532 31.98 -3.57 -5.48
N ILE A 533 30.99 -4.46 -5.39
CA ILE A 533 31.16 -5.90 -5.67
C ILE A 533 30.34 -6.28 -6.92
N ASN A 534 31.03 -6.62 -8.01
CA ASN A 534 30.42 -6.91 -9.31
C ASN A 534 29.42 -8.09 -9.30
N CYS A 535 29.56 -9.07 -8.40
CA CYS A 535 28.65 -10.23 -8.35
C CYS A 535 27.17 -9.83 -8.05
N PHE A 536 26.96 -8.77 -7.29
CA PHE A 536 25.61 -8.33 -6.90
C PHE A 536 24.84 -7.63 -8.03
N SER A 537 25.43 -7.40 -9.21
CA SER A 537 24.68 -6.91 -10.37
C SER A 537 23.72 -7.95 -10.94
N TYR A 538 23.99 -9.24 -10.74
CA TYR A 538 23.14 -10.35 -11.20
C TYR A 538 22.09 -10.78 -10.16
N PHE A 539 22.15 -10.24 -8.94
CA PHE A 539 21.25 -10.63 -7.86
C PHE A 539 19.94 -9.80 -7.89
N PRO A 540 18.76 -10.41 -8.10
CA PRO A 540 17.51 -9.68 -8.36
C PRO A 540 17.00 -8.78 -7.24
N LEU A 541 17.50 -8.96 -6.01
CA LEU A 541 17.14 -8.14 -4.83
C LEU A 541 18.07 -6.94 -4.65
N SER A 542 19.23 -6.94 -5.32
CA SER A 542 20.26 -5.93 -5.11
C SER A 542 19.88 -4.60 -5.76
N PRO A 543 20.15 -3.44 -5.11
CA PRO A 543 20.02 -2.13 -5.74
C PRO A 543 20.83 -1.97 -7.04
N THR A 544 21.91 -2.74 -7.19
CA THR A 544 22.76 -2.76 -8.39
C THR A 544 22.23 -3.64 -9.53
N PHE A 545 21.05 -4.26 -9.36
CA PHE A 545 20.36 -5.05 -10.38
C PHE A 545 19.83 -4.13 -11.49
N TYR A 546 20.75 -3.56 -12.27
CA TYR A 546 20.50 -2.77 -13.47
C TYR A 546 21.83 -2.55 -14.23
N LYS A 547 22.43 -3.64 -14.71
CA LYS A 547 23.36 -3.64 -15.86
C LYS A 547 23.11 -4.93 -16.63
N GLU A 548 22.91 -4.84 -17.95
CA GLU A 548 22.74 -5.94 -18.92
C GLU A 548 21.31 -6.46 -19.23
N ILE A 549 20.40 -5.60 -19.71
CA ILE A 549 19.57 -5.90 -20.91
C ILE A 549 19.47 -4.63 -21.79
N LYS A 550 20.59 -3.93 -21.95
CA LYS A 550 20.87 -3.01 -23.06
C LYS A 550 22.31 -3.31 -23.46
N LEU A 551 22.57 -3.39 -24.77
CA LEU A 551 23.72 -4.01 -25.46
C LEU A 551 23.66 -5.55 -25.48
N ASN A 552 23.10 -6.18 -26.52
CA ASN A 552 23.88 -6.39 -27.76
C ASN A 552 23.08 -6.30 -29.07
N CYS A 553 21.78 -5.98 -29.06
CA CYS A 553 21.00 -5.91 -30.31
C CYS A 553 20.80 -4.50 -30.90
N CYS A 554 20.94 -3.41 -30.13
CA CYS A 554 20.63 -2.07 -30.64
C CYS A 554 21.84 -1.16 -30.92
N GLN A 555 23.06 -1.50 -30.48
CA GLN A 555 24.22 -0.65 -30.74
C GLN A 555 24.78 -0.73 -32.17
N LYS A 556 24.30 -1.65 -33.00
CA LYS A 556 24.66 -1.70 -34.42
C LYS A 556 23.76 -0.84 -35.32
N SER A 557 22.59 -0.38 -34.86
CA SER A 557 21.67 0.40 -35.69
C SER A 557 21.87 1.91 -35.58
N ASP A 558 22.28 2.43 -34.42
CA ASP A 558 22.33 3.89 -34.20
C ASP A 558 23.56 4.58 -34.79
N LYS A 559 24.65 3.85 -35.08
CA LYS A 559 25.79 4.42 -35.82
C LYS A 559 25.50 4.62 -37.32
N SER A 560 24.60 3.83 -37.90
CA SER A 560 24.22 3.95 -39.32
C SER A 560 23.29 5.15 -39.55
N ASN A 561 22.38 5.41 -38.60
CA ASN A 561 21.43 6.52 -38.70
C ASN A 561 22.07 7.88 -38.34
N ALA A 562 23.01 7.92 -37.38
CA ALA A 562 23.76 9.14 -37.08
C ALA A 562 24.68 9.58 -38.22
N LEU A 563 25.26 8.63 -38.98
CA LEU A 563 26.06 8.94 -40.17
C LEU A 563 25.21 9.36 -41.38
N LYS A 564 24.00 8.80 -41.56
CA LYS A 564 23.05 9.27 -42.59
C LYS A 564 22.52 10.68 -42.31
N GLN A 565 22.26 11.01 -41.05
CA GLN A 565 21.76 12.33 -40.65
C GLN A 565 22.85 13.42 -40.65
N ALA A 566 24.12 13.04 -40.46
CA ALA A 566 25.25 13.93 -40.68
C ALA A 566 25.50 14.20 -42.18
N TYR A 567 25.36 13.17 -43.03
CA TYR A 567 25.54 13.31 -44.48
C TYR A 567 24.42 14.13 -45.15
N ASP A 568 23.16 13.98 -44.72
CA ASP A 568 22.03 14.77 -45.25
C ASP A 568 22.04 16.24 -44.77
N ASN A 569 22.72 16.55 -43.67
CA ASN A 569 22.85 17.92 -43.17
C ASN A 569 23.99 18.69 -43.85
N ASP A 570 25.10 18.03 -44.22
CA ASP A 570 26.16 18.67 -45.01
C ASP A 570 25.71 19.00 -46.45
N VAL A 571 24.88 18.14 -47.07
CA VAL A 571 24.30 18.40 -48.42
C VAL A 571 23.27 19.54 -48.40
N ARG A 572 22.67 19.87 -47.24
CA ARG A 572 21.75 21.00 -47.08
C ARG A 572 22.45 22.34 -46.84
N ILE A 573 23.71 22.34 -46.42
CA ILE A 573 24.47 23.56 -46.13
C ILE A 573 25.17 24.09 -47.40
N GLU A 574 25.57 23.21 -48.33
CA GLU A 574 26.12 23.65 -49.63
C GLU A 574 25.06 24.24 -50.58
N ASN A 575 23.80 23.80 -50.53
CA ASN A 575 22.75 24.29 -51.44
C ASN A 575 22.12 25.64 -51.03
N ASN A 576 22.39 26.14 -49.81
CA ASN A 576 21.81 27.40 -49.33
C ASN A 576 22.70 28.63 -49.53
N TYR A 577 23.92 28.46 -50.07
CA TYR A 577 24.80 29.58 -50.43
C TYR A 577 24.70 30.01 -51.91
N GLU A 578 24.02 29.25 -52.78
CA GLU A 578 23.82 29.64 -54.19
C GLU A 578 22.47 30.35 -54.49
N PHE A 579 21.52 30.38 -53.56
CA PHE A 579 20.17 30.93 -53.81
C PHE A 579 19.91 32.35 -53.27
N SER A 580 20.92 33.02 -52.70
CA SER A 580 20.77 34.34 -52.07
C SER A 580 21.13 35.55 -52.96
N THR A 581 21.48 35.37 -54.24
CA THR A 581 22.04 36.46 -55.07
C THR A 581 21.27 36.78 -56.35
N ILE A 582 20.09 36.20 -56.60
CA ILE A 582 19.33 36.52 -57.81
C ILE A 582 17.86 36.83 -57.50
N ALA A 583 17.43 38.01 -57.99
CA ALA A 583 16.06 38.50 -58.12
C ALA A 583 15.45 39.32 -56.96
N SER A 584 16.12 40.42 -56.60
CA SER A 584 15.44 41.72 -56.74
C SER A 584 15.51 42.11 -58.20
N ILE A 585 14.37 42.17 -58.93
CA ILE A 585 14.15 42.99 -60.15
C ILE A 585 12.73 42.73 -60.68
N LYS A 586 11.95 43.81 -60.70
CA LYS A 586 10.83 44.19 -61.59
C LYS A 586 9.45 43.53 -61.46
N LEU A 587 8.52 44.46 -61.19
CA LEU A 587 7.11 44.61 -61.59
C LEU A 587 6.06 43.84 -60.79
#